data_AF-A0A812VYX5-F1
#
_entry.id   AF-A0A812VYX5-F1
#
_cell.length_a   1.000
_cell.length_b   1.000
_cell.length_c   1.000
_cell.angle_alpha   90.00
_cell.angle_beta   90.00
_cell.angle_gamma   90.00
#
_symmetry.space_group_name_H-M   'P 1'
#
loop_
_entity.id
_entity.type
_entity.pdbx_description
1 polymer ?
#
loop_
_entity_poly.entity_id
_entity_poly.type
_entity_poly.pdbx_seq_one_letter_code
_entity_poly.pdbx_strand_id
1 'polypeptide(L)' 'DHFTPVGGFIDKSLVKDPQNLELYCQVNGVERQRGNTKDMVFNIPSLISHISAIFTLECGDVILTGTPDGVGPIE' A
#
# COMPACT_ATOMS: atom_id res chain seq x y z
N ASP A 1 4.64 -5.69 18.82
CA ASP A 1 5.49 -4.57 18.37
C ASP A 1 6.25 -4.90 17.10
N HIS A 2 6.61 -3.89 16.28
CA HIS A 2 7.30 -4.02 14.99
C HIS A 2 6.50 -4.64 13.81
N PHE A 3 5.17 -4.68 13.88
CA PHE A 3 4.30 -5.34 12.88
C PHE A 3 3.98 -4.50 11.64
N THR A 4 4.47 -3.26 11.57
CA THR A 4 4.27 -2.35 10.43
C THR A 4 5.62 -1.86 9.90
N PRO A 5 6.41 -2.70 9.20
CA PRO A 5 7.62 -2.24 8.53
C PRO A 5 7.26 -1.19 7.47
N VAL A 6 7.94 -0.05 7.49
CA VAL A 6 7.77 1.04 6.51
C VAL A 6 9.13 1.39 5.92
N GLY A 7 9.19 1.51 4.59
CA GLY A 7 10.40 1.90 3.87
C GLY A 7 10.68 3.40 3.97
N GLY A 8 11.68 3.87 3.21
CA GLY A 8 11.97 5.30 3.07
C GLY A 8 10.83 6.06 2.37
N PHE A 9 10.71 7.35 2.66
CA PHE A 9 9.72 8.21 2.01
C PHE A 9 10.01 8.35 0.51
N ILE A 10 8.97 8.20 -0.31
CA ILE A 10 9.03 8.41 -1.76
C ILE A 10 8.25 9.70 -2.06
N ASP A 11 8.93 10.68 -2.65
CA ASP A 11 8.30 11.94 -3.03
C ASP A 11 7.25 11.72 -4.13
N LYS A 12 6.11 12.41 -4.00
CA LYS A 12 5.00 12.32 -4.96
C LYS A 12 5.45 12.61 -6.41
N SER A 13 6.42 13.50 -6.61
CA SER A 13 6.92 13.84 -7.95
C SER A 13 7.59 12.67 -8.67
N LEU A 14 8.03 11.65 -7.94
CA LEU A 14 8.62 10.43 -8.51
C LEU A 14 7.56 9.42 -8.98
N VAL A 15 6.31 9.58 -8.55
CA VAL A 15 5.20 8.67 -8.85
C VAL A 15 4.21 9.37 -9.78
N LYS A 16 4.23 9.01 -11.07
CA LYS A 16 3.33 9.61 -12.07
C LYS A 16 1.87 9.21 -11.87
N ASP A 17 1.62 7.92 -11.65
CA ASP A 17 0.28 7.37 -11.43
C ASP A 17 0.33 6.33 -10.31
N PRO A 18 -0.18 6.65 -9.11
CA PRO A 18 -0.17 5.72 -7.98
C PRO A 18 -1.20 4.59 -8.15
N GLN A 19 -2.15 4.71 -9.09
CA GLN A 19 -3.13 3.68 -9.42
C GLN A 19 -2.62 2.71 -10.52
N ASN A 20 -1.35 2.79 -10.92
CA ASN A 20 -0.74 1.87 -11.87
C ASN A 20 0.71 1.52 -11.48
N LEU A 21 0.86 0.92 -10.30
CA LEU A 21 2.14 0.47 -9.76
C LEU A 21 2.12 -1.04 -9.57
N GLU A 22 3.21 -1.71 -9.94
CA GLU A 22 3.43 -3.11 -9.59
C GLU A 22 3.97 -3.21 -8.16
N LEU A 23 3.34 -4.07 -7.36
CA LEU A 23 3.78 -4.44 -6.02
C LEU A 23 4.17 -5.91 -6.03
N TYR A 24 5.28 -6.26 -5.40
CA TYR A 24 5.69 -7.65 -5.23
C TYR A 24 6.40 -7.85 -3.88
N CYS A 25 6.34 -9.08 -3.38
CA CYS A 25 7.03 -9.50 -2.16
C CYS A 25 7.67 -10.86 -2.36
N GLN A 26 8.93 -10.99 -1.94
CA GLN A 26 9.70 -12.22 -1.99
C GLN A 26 10.14 -12.61 -0.58
N VAL A 27 10.06 -13.91 -0.29
CA VAL A 27 10.59 -14.50 0.94
C VAL A 27 11.70 -15.46 0.54
N ASN A 28 12.93 -15.18 0.99
CA ASN A 28 14.12 -15.96 0.65
C ASN A 28 14.33 -16.12 -0.87
N GLY A 29 14.07 -15.05 -1.63
CA GLY A 29 14.18 -15.04 -3.09
C GLY A 29 13.02 -15.70 -3.84
N VAL A 30 12.04 -16.26 -3.13
CA VAL A 30 10.84 -16.88 -3.73
C VAL A 30 9.69 -15.88 -3.69
N GLU A 31 9.09 -15.60 -4.84
CA GLU A 31 7.91 -14.74 -4.94
C GLU A 31 6.72 -15.33 -4.19
N ARG A 32 6.08 -14.49 -3.36
CA ARG A 32 4.87 -14.84 -2.59
C ARG A 32 3.68 -13.98 -2.99
N GLN A 33 3.91 -12.70 -3.24
CA GLN A 33 2.86 -11.77 -3.67
C GLN A 33 3.33 -11.01 -4.91
N ARG A 34 2.39 -10.79 -5.83
CA ARG A 34 2.54 -9.91 -7.00
C ARG A 34 1.17 -9.38 -7.38
N GLY A 35 1.07 -8.09 -7.66
CA GLY A 35 -0.17 -7.45 -8.10
C GLY A 35 0.03 -6.02 -8.58
N ASN A 36 -1.01 -5.41 -9.14
CA ASN A 36 -0.96 -4.02 -9.58
C ASN A 36 -1.99 -3.17 -8.83
N THR A 37 -1.65 -1.93 -8.50
CA THR A 37 -2.57 -1.03 -7.79
C THR A 37 -3.81 -0.69 -8.61
N LYS A 38 -3.82 -0.85 -9.93
CA LYS A 38 -5.04 -0.67 -10.75
C LYS A 38 -6.17 -1.64 -10.38
N ASP A 39 -5.82 -2.77 -9.76
CA ASP A 39 -6.74 -3.83 -9.38
C ASP A 39 -7.33 -3.60 -7.97
N MET A 40 -7.00 -2.47 -7.30
CA MET A 40 -7.60 -2.09 -6.02
C MET A 40 -9.11 -1.90 -6.17
N VAL A 41 -9.88 -2.53 -5.27
CA VAL A 41 -11.36 -2.40 -5.22
C VAL A 41 -11.78 -0.93 -5.01
N PHE A 42 -11.07 -0.21 -4.13
CA PHE A 42 -11.27 1.22 -3.90
C PHE A 42 -9.98 1.95 -4.24
N ASN A 43 -10.06 2.94 -5.14
CA ASN A 43 -8.90 3.74 -5.52
C ASN A 43 -8.42 4.66 -4.37
N ILE A 44 -7.19 5.17 -4.49
CA ILE A 44 -6.58 6.01 -3.44
C ILE A 44 -7.43 7.24 -3.09
N PRO A 45 -8.00 8.01 -4.04
CA PRO A 45 -8.89 9.12 -3.72
C PRO A 45 -10.12 8.71 -2.90
N SER A 46 -10.72 7.56 -3.21
CA SER A 46 -11.89 7.04 -2.49
C SER A 46 -11.53 6.68 -1.05
N LEU A 47 -10.38 6.04 -0.84
CA LEU A 47 -9.88 5.71 0.50
C LEU A 47 -9.65 6.96 1.34
N ILE A 48 -8.97 7.97 0.79
CA ILE A 48 -8.71 9.24 1.49
C ILE A 48 -10.03 9.91 1.87
N SER A 49 -10.97 10.01 0.92
CA SER A 49 -12.29 10.63 1.17
C SER A 49 -13.12 9.87 2.20
N HIS A 50 -13.08 8.54 2.20
CA HIS A 50 -13.85 7.74 3.14
C HIS A 50 -13.29 7.87 4.55
N ILE A 51 -11.97 7.77 4.70
CA ILE A 51 -11.30 7.87 6.00
C ILE A 51 -11.48 9.28 6.58
N SER A 52 -11.30 10.33 5.77
CA SER A 52 -11.41 11.72 6.23
C SER A 52 -12.82 12.12 6.65
N ALA A 53 -13.85 11.40 6.20
CA ALA A 53 -15.23 11.60 6.64
C ALA A 53 -15.49 11.04 8.06
N ILE A 54 -14.63 10.14 8.56
CA ILE A 54 -14.78 9.47 9.85
C ILE A 54 -13.74 9.98 10.86
N PHE A 55 -12.50 10.20 10.40
CA PHE A 55 -11.38 10.67 11.21
C PHE A 55 -10.77 11.92 10.57
N THR A 56 -10.38 12.92 11.36
CA THR A 56 -9.53 14.00 10.87
C THR A 56 -8.17 13.43 10.48
N LEU A 57 -7.69 13.73 9.27
CA LEU A 57 -6.34 13.38 8.83
C LEU A 57 -5.36 14.49 9.20
N GLU A 58 -4.27 14.12 9.84
CA GLU A 58 -3.19 15.00 10.23
C GLU A 58 -1.98 14.87 9.29
N CYS A 59 -1.12 15.89 9.29
CA CYS A 59 0.12 15.82 8.54
C CYS A 59 1.02 14.70 9.10
N GLY A 60 1.41 13.77 8.24
CA GLY A 60 2.22 12.61 8.60
C GLY A 60 1.43 11.31 8.80
N ASP A 61 0.10 11.36 8.73
CA ASP A 61 -0.72 10.14 8.76
C ASP A 61 -0.40 9.20 7.59
N VAL A 62 -0.38 7.89 7.87
CA VAL A 62 -0.06 6.84 6.89
C VAL A 62 -1.27 5.93 6.71
N ILE A 63 -1.73 5.80 5.47
CA ILE A 63 -2.83 4.91 5.08
C ILE A 63 -2.26 3.67 4.37
N LEU A 64 -2.48 2.50 4.95
CA LEU A 64 -2.21 1.21 4.31
C LEU A 64 -3.39 0.87 3.39
N THR A 65 -3.14 0.75 2.08
CA THR A 65 -4.20 0.68 1.06
C THR A 65 -4.67 -0.73 0.72
N GLY A 66 -4.19 -1.74 1.44
CA GLY A 66 -4.49 -3.15 1.22
C GLY A 66 -3.29 -3.95 0.72
N THR A 67 -3.53 -5.20 0.34
CA THR A 67 -2.50 -6.13 -0.14
C THR A 67 -3.06 -6.96 -1.30
N PRO A 68 -2.26 -7.29 -2.33
CA PRO A 68 -2.67 -8.25 -3.34
C PRO A 68 -2.69 -9.68 -2.77
N ASP A 69 -3.22 -10.62 -3.54
CA ASP A 69 -3.24 -12.05 -3.19
C ASP A 69 -1.82 -12.60 -2.90
N GLY A 70 -1.78 -13.73 -2.17
CA GLY A 70 -0.54 -14.43 -1.85
C GLY A 70 -0.01 -14.21 -0.43
N VAL A 71 -0.82 -13.65 0.47
CA VAL A 71 -0.51 -13.58 1.91
C VAL A 71 -0.31 -15.00 2.47
N GLY A 72 0.74 -15.18 3.28
CA GLY A 72 1.04 -16.46 3.91
C GLY A 72 1.99 -16.32 5.09
N PRO A 73 2.24 -17.41 5.83
CA PRO A 73 3.16 -17.41 6.96
C PRO A 73 4.60 -17.15 6.51
N ILE A 74 5.38 -16.54 7.39
CA ILE A 74 6.84 -16.38 7.29
C ILE A 74 7.45 -17.18 8.43
N GLU A 75 8.49 -17.96 8.13
CA GLU A 75 9.28 -18.76 9.08
C GLU A 75 10.76 -18.40 8.97
#